data_AF-M5CAT5-F1
#
_entry.id   AF-M5CAT5-F1
#
_cell.length_a   1.000
_cell.length_b   1.000
_cell.length_c   1.000
_cell.angle_alpha   90.00
_cell.angle_beta   90.00
_cell.angle_gamma   90.00
#
_symmetry.space_group_name_H-M   'P 1'
#
loop_
_entity.id
_entity.type
_entity.pdbx_description
1 polymer ?
#
loop_
_entity_poly.entity_id
_entity_poly.type
_entity_poly.pdbx_seq_one_letter_code
_entity_poly.pdbx_strand_id
1 'polypeptide(L)'
;MKYCLAIIDCLHEHHTTEETTAFPALEAKLGKGIMDGNVAQHEEFMPKFNEWSELCKKIAANEVTYNTTEFLNPLRASMVGLHPHFVDEIATLDSAVMKKHFSEAELQAVEKRLEEKVQELSSICNAPLVLVNSDLTFNSWFPPL
;
A
#
# COMPACT_ATOMS: atom_id res chain seq x y z
N MET A 1 11.28 -17.61 1.03
CA MET A 1 9.84 -17.37 0.74
C MET A 1 9.13 -16.59 1.82
N LYS A 2 9.32 -16.85 3.13
CA LYS A 2 8.63 -16.09 4.21
C LYS A 2 8.67 -14.57 4.04
N TYR A 3 9.84 -14.01 3.72
CA TYR A 3 9.99 -12.59 3.44
C TYR A 3 9.10 -12.12 2.28
N CYS A 4 9.09 -12.84 1.16
CA CYS A 4 8.26 -12.53 0.00
C CYS A 4 6.77 -12.58 0.35
N LEU A 5 6.34 -13.58 1.12
CA LEU A 5 4.96 -13.70 1.60
C LEU A 5 4.57 -12.53 2.53
N ALA A 6 5.47 -12.10 3.42
CA ALA A 6 5.21 -10.91 4.23
C ALA A 6 5.08 -9.63 3.39
N ILE A 7 5.88 -9.46 2.34
CA ILE A 7 5.74 -8.33 1.39
C ILE A 7 4.39 -8.39 0.67
N ILE A 8 3.96 -9.59 0.25
CA ILE A 8 2.67 -9.81 -0.40
C ILE A 8 1.54 -9.39 0.53
N ASP A 9 1.50 -9.96 1.74
CA ASP A 9 0.47 -9.68 2.73
C ASP A 9 0.45 -8.19 3.06
N CYS A 10 1.62 -7.57 3.28
CA CYS A 10 1.74 -6.14 3.56
C CYS A 10 1.15 -5.26 2.45
N LEU A 11 1.44 -5.57 1.18
CA LEU A 11 0.93 -4.77 0.06
C LEU A 11 -0.59 -4.92 -0.11
N HIS A 12 -1.11 -6.15 0.05
CA HIS A 12 -2.56 -6.40 0.02
C HIS A 12 -3.29 -5.70 1.18
N GLU A 13 -2.75 -5.78 2.40
CA GLU A 13 -3.28 -5.10 3.58
C GLU A 13 -3.30 -3.57 3.41
N HIS A 14 -2.21 -3.01 2.85
CA HIS A 14 -2.05 -1.59 2.57
C HIS A 14 -3.13 -1.08 1.60
N HIS A 15 -3.23 -1.61 0.38
CA HIS A 15 -4.22 -1.14 -0.59
C HIS A 15 -5.66 -1.42 -0.11
N THR A 16 -5.89 -2.53 0.61
CA THR A 16 -7.21 -2.79 1.20
C THR A 16 -7.59 -1.70 2.21
N THR A 17 -6.64 -1.27 3.04
CA THR A 17 -6.86 -0.19 4.01
C THR A 17 -7.16 1.13 3.29
N GLU A 18 -6.45 1.41 2.22
CA GLU A 18 -6.66 2.62 1.42
C GLU A 18 -8.03 2.65 0.77
N GLU A 19 -8.36 1.65 -0.03
CA GLU A 19 -9.60 1.64 -0.82
C GLU A 19 -10.86 1.54 0.07
N THR A 20 -10.76 0.85 1.21
CA THR A 20 -11.93 0.65 2.09
C THR A 20 -12.07 1.73 3.15
N THR A 21 -11.00 2.45 3.49
CA THR A 21 -10.99 3.38 4.64
C THR A 21 -10.37 4.73 4.31
N ALA A 22 -9.13 4.77 3.81
CA ALA A 22 -8.42 6.04 3.57
C ALA A 22 -9.06 6.86 2.45
N PHE A 23 -9.17 6.31 1.24
CA PHE A 23 -9.70 6.99 0.08
C PHE A 23 -11.14 7.48 0.33
N PRO A 24 -12.09 6.66 0.83
CA PRO A 24 -13.43 7.16 1.14
C PRO A 24 -13.45 8.34 2.14
N ALA A 25 -12.58 8.32 3.16
CA ALA A 25 -12.48 9.40 4.13
C ALA A 25 -11.91 10.69 3.53
N LEU A 26 -10.95 10.56 2.60
CA LEU A 26 -10.35 11.68 1.88
C LEU A 26 -11.33 12.28 0.87
N GLU A 27 -11.97 11.45 0.06
CA GLU A 27 -12.96 11.87 -0.95
C GLU A 27 -14.15 12.61 -0.34
N ALA A 28 -14.56 12.24 0.87
CA ALA A 28 -15.63 12.93 1.60
C ALA A 28 -15.35 14.43 1.83
N LYS A 29 -14.09 14.85 1.78
CA LYS A 29 -13.66 16.24 2.01
C LYS A 29 -13.05 16.91 0.78
N LEU A 30 -12.34 16.13 -0.03
CA LEU A 30 -11.64 16.63 -1.22
C LEU A 30 -12.51 16.60 -2.48
N GLY A 31 -13.56 15.78 -2.48
CA GLY A 31 -14.44 15.56 -3.62
C GLY A 31 -14.38 14.10 -4.08
N LYS A 32 -15.53 13.59 -4.49
CA LYS A 32 -15.68 12.22 -4.99
C LYS A 32 -14.88 12.01 -6.29
N GLY A 33 -14.22 10.87 -6.40
CA GLY A 33 -13.43 10.45 -7.57
C GLY A 33 -12.03 11.05 -7.63
N ILE A 34 -11.58 11.78 -6.60
CA ILE A 34 -10.21 12.29 -6.57
C ILE A 34 -9.18 11.17 -6.38
N MET A 35 -9.60 10.00 -5.85
CA MET A 35 -8.74 8.84 -5.63
C MET A 35 -8.86 7.78 -6.75
N ASP A 36 -9.73 7.98 -7.73
CA ASP A 36 -9.96 7.01 -8.84
C ASP A 36 -8.67 6.68 -9.60
N GLY A 37 -7.73 7.63 -9.68
CA GLY A 37 -6.41 7.41 -10.29
C GLY A 37 -5.56 6.39 -9.54
N ASN A 38 -5.50 6.49 -8.20
CA ASN A 38 -4.76 5.54 -7.36
C ASN A 38 -5.38 4.13 -7.47
N VAL A 39 -6.71 4.04 -7.41
CA VAL A 39 -7.44 2.77 -7.57
C VAL A 39 -7.19 2.14 -8.94
N ALA A 40 -7.26 2.92 -10.02
CA ALA A 40 -6.98 2.42 -11.37
C ALA A 40 -5.54 1.89 -11.50
N GLN A 41 -4.58 2.55 -10.85
CA GLN A 41 -3.20 2.08 -10.81
C GLN A 41 -3.05 0.78 -10.00
N HIS A 42 -3.72 0.63 -8.86
CA HIS A 42 -3.79 -0.65 -8.14
C HIS A 42 -4.29 -1.77 -9.06
N GLU A 43 -5.42 -1.55 -9.73
CA GLU A 43 -6.00 -2.53 -10.66
C GLU A 43 -5.04 -2.90 -11.81
N GLU A 44 -4.18 -1.98 -12.25
CA GLU A 44 -3.23 -2.20 -13.34
C GLU A 44 -2.08 -3.15 -12.95
N PHE A 45 -1.41 -2.92 -11.82
CA PHE A 45 -0.22 -3.72 -11.46
C PHE A 45 -0.53 -4.98 -10.65
N MET A 46 -1.65 -4.99 -9.90
CA MET A 46 -2.00 -6.10 -9.01
C MET A 46 -2.11 -7.46 -9.70
N PRO A 47 -2.58 -7.59 -10.96
CA PRO A 47 -2.61 -8.88 -11.64
C PRO A 47 -1.24 -9.56 -11.72
N LYS A 48 -0.19 -8.82 -12.10
CA LYS A 48 1.18 -9.36 -12.18
C LYS A 48 1.79 -9.60 -10.80
N PHE A 49 1.46 -8.77 -9.83
CA PHE A 49 1.87 -9.00 -8.45
C PHE A 49 1.22 -10.27 -7.87
N ASN A 50 -0.06 -10.52 -8.19
CA ASN A 50 -0.78 -11.72 -7.78
C ASN A 50 -0.24 -12.98 -8.45
N GLU A 51 0.17 -12.93 -9.73
CA GLU A 51 0.89 -14.04 -10.38
C GLU A 51 2.18 -14.38 -9.63
N TRP A 52 2.95 -13.37 -9.21
CA TRP A 52 4.16 -13.57 -8.39
C TRP A 52 3.84 -14.11 -7.00
N SER A 53 2.75 -13.65 -6.37
CA SER A 53 2.27 -14.15 -5.09
C SER A 53 1.94 -15.64 -5.12
N GLU A 54 1.17 -16.06 -6.12
CA GLU A 54 0.84 -17.47 -6.30
C GLU A 54 2.08 -18.34 -6.55
N LEU A 55 3.07 -17.84 -7.31
CA LEU A 55 4.34 -18.53 -7.48
C LEU A 55 5.10 -18.67 -6.14
N CYS A 56 5.13 -17.60 -5.33
CA CYS A 56 5.76 -17.63 -4.00
C CYS A 56 5.11 -18.66 -3.07
N LYS A 57 3.76 -18.77 -3.09
CA LYS A 57 3.01 -19.77 -2.31
C LYS A 57 3.34 -21.20 -2.77
N LYS A 58 3.33 -21.45 -4.08
CA LYS A 58 3.69 -22.78 -4.65
C LYS A 58 5.13 -23.20 -4.32
N ILE A 59 6.08 -22.27 -4.40
CA ILE A 59 7.48 -22.53 -4.00
C ILE A 59 7.56 -22.84 -2.50
N ALA A 60 6.86 -22.08 -1.66
CA ALA A 60 6.83 -22.32 -0.21
C ALA A 60 6.22 -23.69 0.15
N ALA A 61 5.25 -24.15 -0.64
CA ALA A 61 4.62 -25.47 -0.51
C ALA A 61 5.44 -26.62 -1.13
N ASN A 62 6.59 -26.32 -1.75
CA ASN A 62 7.42 -27.27 -2.53
C ASN A 62 6.67 -27.91 -3.73
N GLU A 63 5.64 -27.25 -4.25
CA GLU A 63 4.90 -27.70 -5.44
C GLU A 63 5.65 -27.35 -6.73
N VAL A 64 6.49 -26.32 -6.68
CA VAL A 64 7.32 -25.85 -7.80
C VAL A 64 8.74 -25.57 -7.29
N THR A 65 9.75 -25.98 -8.07
CA THR A 65 11.15 -25.68 -7.78
C THR A 65 11.43 -24.21 -8.10
N TYR A 66 12.11 -23.50 -7.19
CA TYR A 66 12.53 -22.12 -7.43
C TYR A 66 13.38 -22.02 -8.70
N ASN A 67 12.97 -21.13 -9.61
CA ASN A 67 13.73 -20.71 -10.76
C ASN A 67 13.80 -19.17 -10.76
N THR A 68 15.02 -18.62 -10.81
CA THR A 68 15.24 -17.18 -10.71
C THR A 68 14.52 -16.38 -11.80
N THR A 69 14.53 -16.86 -13.04
CA THR A 69 13.91 -16.15 -14.17
C THR A 69 12.39 -16.17 -14.05
N GLU A 70 11.81 -17.33 -13.79
CA GLU A 70 10.35 -17.48 -13.61
C GLU A 70 9.86 -16.69 -12.39
N PHE A 71 10.66 -16.63 -11.33
CA PHE A 71 10.38 -15.85 -10.14
C PHE A 71 10.42 -14.34 -10.39
N LEU A 72 11.46 -13.83 -11.07
CA LEU A 72 11.66 -12.39 -11.23
C LEU A 72 10.79 -11.78 -12.31
N ASN A 73 10.34 -12.55 -13.31
CA ASN A 73 9.55 -12.03 -14.43
C ASN A 73 8.22 -11.37 -14.00
N PRO A 74 7.30 -12.05 -13.27
CA PRO A 74 6.04 -11.43 -12.86
C PRO A 74 6.27 -10.29 -11.85
N LEU A 75 7.26 -10.43 -10.96
CA LEU A 75 7.62 -9.36 -10.03
C LEU A 75 8.05 -8.09 -10.78
N ARG A 76 9.00 -8.19 -11.70
CA ARG A 76 9.47 -7.05 -12.50
C ARG A 76 8.36 -6.45 -13.37
N ALA A 77 7.49 -7.29 -13.93
CA ALA A 77 6.34 -6.83 -14.70
C ALA A 77 5.39 -5.99 -13.82
N SER A 78 5.14 -6.40 -12.57
CA SER A 78 4.32 -5.59 -11.65
C SER A 78 4.96 -4.25 -11.27
N MET A 79 6.30 -4.18 -11.21
CA MET A 79 7.01 -2.94 -10.88
C MET A 79 6.82 -1.83 -11.93
N VAL A 80 6.47 -2.18 -13.17
CA VAL A 80 6.20 -1.20 -14.24
C VAL A 80 5.06 -0.26 -13.86
N GLY A 81 4.01 -0.77 -13.19
CA GLY A 81 2.89 0.03 -12.69
C GLY A 81 3.02 0.44 -11.23
N LEU A 82 3.60 -0.42 -10.38
CA LEU A 82 3.72 -0.12 -8.94
C LEU A 82 4.66 1.07 -8.67
N HIS A 83 5.76 1.20 -9.41
CA HIS A 83 6.69 2.31 -9.17
C HIS A 83 6.09 3.69 -9.50
N PRO A 84 5.44 3.90 -10.67
CA PRO A 84 4.68 5.12 -10.91
C PRO A 84 3.62 5.40 -9.85
N HIS A 85 2.87 4.38 -9.44
CA HIS A 85 1.85 4.52 -8.39
C HIS A 85 2.42 5.12 -7.09
N PHE A 86 3.54 4.59 -6.59
CA PHE A 86 4.19 5.17 -5.40
C PHE A 86 4.63 6.63 -5.57
N VAL A 87 4.95 7.07 -6.79
CA VAL A 87 5.34 8.45 -7.05
C VAL A 87 4.11 9.35 -7.13
N ASP A 88 3.07 8.90 -7.84
CA ASP A 88 1.87 9.68 -8.11
C ASP A 88 1.02 9.84 -6.84
N GLU A 89 0.91 8.79 -6.03
CA GLU A 89 0.12 8.82 -4.81
C GLU A 89 0.60 9.89 -3.81
N ILE A 90 1.92 10.07 -3.67
CA ILE A 90 2.50 11.10 -2.79
C ILE A 90 1.93 12.48 -3.13
N ALA A 91 1.77 12.79 -4.42
CA ALA A 91 1.19 14.07 -4.85
C ALA A 91 -0.31 14.17 -4.53
N THR A 92 -1.05 13.06 -4.54
CA THR A 92 -2.47 13.04 -4.13
C THR A 92 -2.65 13.26 -2.64
N LEU A 93 -1.62 12.95 -1.84
CA LEU A 93 -1.59 13.13 -0.39
C LEU A 93 -0.85 14.41 0.06
N ASP A 94 -0.70 15.38 -0.85
CA ASP A 94 0.00 16.65 -0.57
C ASP A 94 -0.56 17.36 0.66
N SER A 95 0.33 17.77 1.57
CA SER A 95 -0.10 18.31 2.85
C SER A 95 -0.67 19.72 2.77
N ALA A 96 -0.29 20.52 1.77
CA ALA A 96 -0.89 21.83 1.57
C ALA A 96 -2.35 21.69 1.11
N VAL A 97 -2.64 20.68 0.28
CA VAL A 97 -4.02 20.29 -0.06
C VAL A 97 -4.76 19.84 1.20
N MET A 98 -4.19 18.93 2.00
CA MET A 98 -4.86 18.43 3.21
C MET A 98 -5.19 19.54 4.20
N LYS A 99 -4.24 20.44 4.50
CA LYS A 99 -4.45 21.59 5.42
C LYS A 99 -5.54 22.56 4.95
N LYS A 100 -5.80 22.63 3.65
CA LYS A 100 -6.85 23.51 3.10
C LYS A 100 -8.25 22.93 3.33
N HIS A 101 -8.37 21.60 3.41
CA HIS A 101 -9.66 20.90 3.45
C HIS A 101 -9.97 20.25 4.81
N PHE A 102 -8.95 20.04 5.65
CA PHE A 102 -9.07 19.39 6.94
C PHE A 102 -8.48 20.26 8.06
N SER A 103 -9.13 20.24 9.21
CA SER A 103 -8.50 20.60 10.47
C SER A 103 -7.60 19.46 10.98
N GLU A 104 -6.64 19.79 11.86
CA GLU A 104 -5.77 18.79 12.50
C GLU A 104 -6.58 17.69 13.23
N ALA A 105 -7.64 18.07 13.94
CA ALA A 105 -8.50 17.11 14.65
C ALA A 105 -9.22 16.15 13.68
N GLU A 106 -9.58 16.60 12.47
CA GLU A 106 -10.17 15.73 11.46
C GLU A 106 -9.14 14.79 10.86
N LEU A 107 -7.90 15.23 10.68
CA LEU A 107 -6.79 14.37 10.22
C LEU A 107 -6.46 13.31 11.27
N GLN A 108 -6.41 13.66 12.56
CA GLN A 108 -6.27 12.70 13.67
C GLN A 108 -7.40 11.67 13.68
N ALA A 109 -8.64 12.10 13.37
CA ALA A 109 -9.77 11.19 13.28
C ALA A 109 -9.70 10.26 12.04
N VAL A 110 -9.08 10.71 10.94
CA VAL A 110 -8.75 9.84 9.81
C VAL A 110 -7.67 8.84 10.22
N GLU A 111 -6.55 9.31 10.78
CA GLU A 111 -5.43 8.49 11.24
C GLU A 111 -5.90 7.38 12.19
N LYS A 112 -6.72 7.72 13.20
CA LYS A 112 -7.25 6.72 14.13
C LYS A 112 -8.08 5.63 13.43
N ARG A 113 -8.88 5.98 12.42
CA ARG A 113 -9.64 4.99 11.65
C ARG A 113 -8.73 4.09 10.82
N LEU A 114 -7.65 4.66 10.27
CA LEU A 114 -6.63 3.89 9.57
C LEU A 114 -5.91 2.94 10.53
N GLU A 115 -5.52 3.42 11.72
CA GLU A 115 -4.88 2.60 12.75
C GLU A 115 -5.77 1.42 13.15
N GLU A 116 -7.06 1.67 13.42
CA GLU A 116 -8.03 0.61 13.74
C GLU A 116 -8.13 -0.42 12.61
N LYS A 117 -8.11 0.02 11.34
CA LYS A 117 -8.18 -0.88 10.19
C LYS A 117 -6.89 -1.68 9.98
N VAL A 118 -5.73 -1.04 10.14
CA VAL A 118 -4.42 -1.70 10.09
C VAL A 118 -4.31 -2.74 11.20
N GLN A 119 -4.74 -2.42 12.42
CA GLN A 119 -4.75 -3.39 13.53
C GLN A 119 -5.66 -4.59 13.27
N GLU A 120 -6.77 -4.42 12.56
CA GLU A 120 -7.68 -5.50 12.16
C GLU A 120 -7.04 -6.43 11.12
N LEU A 121 -6.35 -5.86 10.13
CA LEU A 121 -5.84 -6.60 8.97
C LEU A 121 -4.41 -7.12 9.14
N SER A 122 -3.57 -6.41 9.89
CA SER A 122 -2.13 -6.61 9.79
C SER A 122 -1.58 -7.78 10.59
N SER A 123 -0.75 -8.55 9.91
CA SER A 123 0.06 -9.60 10.53
C SER A 123 1.27 -9.03 11.26
N ILE A 124 1.58 -9.58 12.44
CA ILE A 124 2.84 -9.26 13.17
C ILE A 124 4.08 -9.55 12.32
N CYS A 125 3.97 -10.42 11.32
CA CYS A 125 5.04 -10.71 10.36
C CYS A 125 5.45 -9.49 9.51
N ASN A 126 4.59 -8.48 9.40
CA ASN A 126 4.85 -7.25 8.63
C ASN A 126 5.53 -6.18 9.48
N ALA A 127 5.51 -6.30 10.82
CA ALA A 127 6.10 -5.31 11.72
C ALA A 127 7.59 -5.01 11.42
N PRO A 128 8.46 -6.00 11.11
CA PRO A 128 9.84 -5.70 10.75
C PRO A 128 9.95 -4.86 9.48
N LEU A 129 9.06 -5.04 8.49
CA LEU A 129 9.06 -4.26 7.25
C LEU A 129 8.68 -2.81 7.53
N VAL A 130 7.65 -2.57 8.34
CA VAL A 130 7.22 -1.21 8.69
C VAL A 130 8.31 -0.51 9.51
N LEU A 131 8.76 -1.14 10.61
CA LEU A 131 9.69 -0.52 11.55
C LEU A 131 11.04 -0.13 10.95
N VAL A 132 11.54 -0.89 9.97
CA VAL A 132 12.84 -0.58 9.32
C VAL A 132 12.73 0.41 8.17
N ASN A 133 11.53 0.63 7.62
CA ASN A 133 11.29 1.55 6.50
C ASN A 133 10.61 2.87 6.94
N SER A 134 10.09 2.95 8.16
CA SER A 134 9.57 4.19 8.74
C SER A 134 10.71 5.10 9.21
N ASP A 135 11.16 6.01 8.34
CA ASP A 135 12.11 7.07 8.72
C ASP A 135 11.38 8.37 9.06
N LEU A 136 11.25 8.68 10.34
CA LEU A 136 10.64 9.93 10.83
C LEU A 136 11.56 11.14 10.70
N THR A 137 12.82 10.96 10.29
CA THR A 137 13.77 12.05 10.05
C THR A 137 13.43 12.79 8.76
N PHE A 138 12.90 12.09 7.76
CA PHE A 138 12.55 12.64 6.45
C PHE A 138 11.05 12.57 6.14
N ASN A 139 10.30 11.70 6.82
CA ASN A 139 8.86 11.63 6.71
C ASN A 139 8.20 12.34 7.88
N SER A 140 7.35 13.30 7.56
CA SER A 140 6.47 13.98 8.49
C SER A 140 5.37 13.08 9.08
N TRP A 141 4.77 13.51 10.19
CA TRP A 141 3.49 12.94 10.67
C TRP A 141 2.40 13.07 9.59
N PHE A 142 1.47 12.12 9.54
CA PHE A 142 0.48 11.99 8.47
C PHE A 142 -0.69 12.99 8.60
N PRO A 143 -1.08 13.70 7.53
CA PRO A 143 -0.27 14.15 6.40
C PRO A 143 0.71 15.25 6.84
N PRO A 144 1.82 15.50 6.11
CA PRO A 144 2.89 16.41 6.51
C PRO A 144 2.47 17.79 7.05
N LEU A 145 2.23 17.93 8.36
CA LEU A 145 1.96 19.24 8.96
C LEU A 145 3.22 20.11 9.04
#